data_AF-A0A0P7CGK2-F1
#
_entry.id   AF-A0A0P7CGK2-F1
#
_cell.length_a   1.000
_cell.length_b   1.000
_cell.length_c   1.000
_cell.angle_alpha   90.00
_cell.angle_beta   90.00
_cell.angle_gamma   90.00
#
_symmetry.space_group_name_H-M   'P 1'
#
loop_
_entity.id
_entity.type
_entity.pdbx_description
1 polymer ?
#
loop_
_entity_poly.entity_id
_entity_poly.type
_entity_poly.pdbx_seq_one_letter_code
_entity_poly.pdbx_strand_id
1 'polypeptide(L)'
;MTTVPPDDPVSRLRAAAGARELERVCEEVAADLVAAGVEPSFRIESVDWAGDATLICADRYWRRRLLAEPTVEVAAHCARWLVDHADPAVRPEIIEKWALGYGFITRDTVEPAAEVTTATGRVLQYSAGSAEAAYFTALYHAAKLRADFWFEDLDRFVASSMLAVAAGPYRDGPLFTALRAFAACGMRNTARGTALVEAAWAAEPRSREVTDICLHAIDVAAPFDGQSELLRRYAEEAVATSPRAHLWWYRRARGERRCGDFDAALVSIETALGCLPAQGARTAHEHLQERYLGERDQIVTMMAARGPWTAPDQRPAPRWVLPLLAAPVIVALMVALTVGLTTTSALGDAIGRMALLATSLLISACIIAAVLHAARRSIP
;
A
#
# COMPACT_ATOMS: atom_id res chain seq x y z
N MET A 1 46.60 27.59 -12.51
CA MET A 1 45.63 26.49 -12.44
C MET A 1 44.69 26.79 -11.30
N THR A 2 43.54 27.36 -11.63
CA THR A 2 42.44 27.67 -10.71
C THR A 2 41.79 26.34 -10.32
N THR A 3 41.99 25.93 -9.07
CA THR A 3 41.25 24.83 -8.45
C THR A 3 39.78 25.25 -8.35
N VAL A 4 38.92 24.60 -9.13
CA VAL A 4 37.47 24.66 -8.95
C VAL A 4 37.18 24.19 -7.51
N PRO A 5 36.38 24.91 -6.70
CA PRO A 5 36.00 24.43 -5.38
C PRO A 5 35.28 23.08 -5.53
N PRO A 6 35.37 22.15 -4.55
CA PRO A 6 34.56 20.94 -4.60
C PRO A 6 33.09 21.36 -4.75
N ASP A 7 32.40 20.81 -5.75
CA ASP A 7 31.02 21.14 -6.09
C ASP A 7 30.15 21.14 -4.81
N ASP A 8 29.69 22.32 -4.40
CA ASP A 8 28.87 22.48 -3.20
C ASP A 8 27.60 21.60 -3.30
N PRO A 9 27.35 20.70 -2.33
CA PRO A 9 26.19 19.81 -2.32
C PRO A 9 24.86 20.54 -2.56
N VAL A 10 24.70 21.74 -1.99
CA VAL A 10 23.48 22.54 -2.14
C VAL A 10 23.32 23.05 -3.57
N SER A 11 24.42 23.45 -4.20
CA SER A 11 24.44 23.88 -5.60
C SER A 11 24.06 22.75 -6.56
N ARG A 12 24.52 21.51 -6.32
CA ARG A 12 24.10 20.32 -7.09
C ARG A 12 22.60 20.04 -6.94
N LEU A 13 22.09 20.09 -5.70
CA LEU A 13 20.67 19.87 -5.42
C LEU A 13 19.76 20.91 -6.12
N ARG A 14 20.16 22.18 -6.13
CA ARG A 14 19.43 23.27 -6.81
C ARG A 14 19.43 23.15 -8.32
N ALA A 15 20.45 22.52 -8.91
CA ALA A 15 20.57 22.35 -10.35
C ALA A 15 19.74 21.18 -10.89
N ALA A 16 19.23 20.30 -10.02
CA ALA A 16 18.46 19.13 -10.43
C ALA A 16 17.09 19.54 -11.04
N ALA A 17 16.85 19.16 -12.30
CA ALA A 17 15.63 19.49 -13.02
C ALA A 17 14.69 18.28 -13.12
N GLY A 18 13.57 18.35 -12.40
CA GLY A 18 12.52 17.31 -12.41
C GLY A 18 12.80 16.17 -11.42
N ALA A 19 11.73 15.43 -11.09
CA ALA A 19 11.73 14.49 -9.96
C ALA A 19 12.76 13.35 -10.07
N ARG A 20 12.96 12.78 -11.27
CA ARG A 20 13.92 11.68 -11.48
C ARG A 20 15.36 12.14 -11.30
N GLU A 21 15.68 13.32 -11.83
CA GLU A 21 17.01 13.88 -11.71
C GLU A 21 17.29 14.28 -10.26
N LEU A 22 16.28 14.85 -9.59
CA LEU A 22 16.37 15.16 -8.17
C LEU A 22 16.66 13.90 -7.33
N GLU A 23 15.95 12.80 -7.58
CA GLU A 23 16.19 11.54 -6.88
C GLU A 23 17.62 11.03 -7.08
N ARG A 24 18.11 11.05 -8.34
CA ARG A 24 19.48 10.66 -8.67
C ARG A 24 20.53 11.52 -7.95
N VAL A 25 20.38 12.85 -8.02
CA VAL A 25 21.33 13.79 -7.40
C VAL A 25 21.31 13.67 -5.88
N CYS A 26 20.14 13.53 -5.25
CA CYS A 26 20.03 13.29 -3.80
C CYS A 26 20.74 12.01 -3.38
N GLU A 27 20.61 10.91 -4.14
CA GLU A 27 21.31 9.66 -3.84
C GLU A 27 22.83 9.78 -3.96
N GLU A 28 23.33 10.49 -4.98
CA GLU A 28 24.76 10.74 -5.15
C GLU A 28 25.32 11.62 -4.05
N VAL A 29 24.69 12.76 -3.77
CA VAL A 29 25.13 13.69 -2.72
C VAL A 29 25.12 13.00 -1.35
N ALA A 30 24.06 12.24 -1.03
CA ALA A 30 24.00 11.45 0.20
C ALA A 30 25.12 10.40 0.26
N ALA A 31 25.48 9.77 -0.86
CA ALA A 31 26.61 8.84 -0.93
C ALA A 31 27.93 9.53 -0.58
N ASP A 32 28.19 10.66 -1.22
CA ASP A 32 29.42 11.44 -1.07
C ASP A 32 29.58 11.90 0.38
N LEU A 33 28.52 12.40 1.00
CA LEU A 33 28.51 12.84 2.40
C LEU A 33 28.78 11.69 3.38
N VAL A 34 28.15 10.52 3.17
CA VAL A 34 28.41 9.33 4.00
C VAL A 34 29.85 8.85 3.84
N ALA A 35 30.37 8.79 2.61
CA ALA A 35 31.74 8.38 2.34
C ALA A 35 32.77 9.34 2.97
N ALA A 36 32.46 10.64 3.00
CA ALA A 36 33.29 11.66 3.65
C ALA A 36 33.16 11.67 5.18
N GLY A 37 32.17 10.98 5.76
CA GLY A 37 31.88 11.05 7.20
C GLY A 37 31.39 12.43 7.65
N VAL A 38 30.75 13.19 6.74
CA VAL A 38 30.27 14.55 6.99
C VAL A 38 28.75 14.56 7.05
N GLU A 39 28.20 15.18 8.09
CA GLU A 39 26.75 15.40 8.20
C GLU A 39 26.28 16.49 7.23
N PRO A 40 25.06 16.39 6.70
CA PRO A 40 24.56 17.43 5.80
C PRO A 40 24.39 18.77 6.51
N SER A 41 24.79 19.87 5.88
CA SER A 41 24.72 21.22 6.47
C SER A 41 23.47 22.02 6.05
N PHE A 42 22.56 21.41 5.28
CA PHE A 42 21.36 22.11 4.79
C PHE A 42 20.29 22.27 5.89
N ARG A 43 19.46 23.30 5.73
CA ARG A 43 18.27 23.55 6.55
C ARG A 43 17.04 22.92 5.90
N ILE A 44 16.14 22.37 6.72
CA ILE A 44 14.86 21.82 6.26
C ILE A 44 13.74 22.77 6.69
N GLU A 45 13.08 23.38 5.71
CA GLU A 45 12.06 24.41 5.92
C GLU A 45 10.66 23.93 5.51
N SER A 46 10.54 22.75 4.89
CA SER A 46 9.28 22.22 4.36
C SER A 46 9.10 20.72 4.59
N VAL A 47 7.86 20.26 4.45
CA VAL A 47 7.47 18.83 4.41
C VAL A 47 7.10 18.37 3.00
N ASP A 48 7.67 19.01 1.96
CA ASP A 48 7.45 18.57 0.57
C ASP A 48 8.32 17.35 0.24
N TRP A 49 7.77 16.17 0.52
CA TRP A 49 8.40 14.87 0.27
C TRP A 49 8.69 14.57 -1.20
N ALA A 50 8.20 15.37 -2.15
CA ALA A 50 8.39 15.18 -3.58
C ALA A 50 9.28 16.24 -4.23
N GLY A 51 9.26 17.47 -3.71
CA GLY A 51 9.95 18.63 -4.29
C GLY A 51 11.06 19.22 -3.43
N ASP A 52 11.10 19.00 -2.11
CA ASP A 52 12.15 19.54 -1.26
C ASP A 52 13.43 18.71 -1.37
N ALA A 53 14.37 19.22 -2.17
CA ALA A 53 15.66 18.59 -2.41
C ALA A 53 16.47 18.37 -1.13
N THR A 54 16.38 19.31 -0.17
CA THR A 54 17.15 19.22 1.08
C THR A 54 16.58 18.13 1.98
N LEU A 55 15.26 18.09 2.16
CA LEU A 55 14.56 17.04 2.91
C LEU A 55 14.82 15.66 2.32
N ILE A 56 14.72 15.51 0.99
CA ILE A 56 14.92 14.23 0.30
C ILE A 56 16.37 13.77 0.46
N CYS A 57 17.35 14.66 0.23
CA CYS A 57 18.77 14.33 0.40
C CYS A 57 19.10 13.95 1.85
N ALA A 58 18.54 14.68 2.83
CA ALA A 58 18.67 14.38 4.25
C ALA A 58 18.15 12.98 4.60
N ASP A 59 16.97 12.64 4.09
CA ASP A 59 16.39 11.31 4.26
C ASP A 59 17.32 10.24 3.69
N ARG A 60 17.87 10.44 2.49
CA ARG A 60 18.80 9.48 1.88
C ARG A 60 20.09 9.31 2.67
N TYR A 61 20.65 10.40 3.18
CA TYR A 61 21.84 10.36 4.03
C TYR A 61 21.60 9.54 5.29
N TRP A 62 20.58 9.90 6.08
CA TRP A 62 20.30 9.24 7.36
C TRP A 62 19.85 7.81 7.18
N ARG A 63 19.08 7.52 6.13
CA ARG A 63 18.76 6.14 5.73
C ARG A 63 20.02 5.30 5.52
N ARG A 64 21.00 5.81 4.77
CA ARG A 64 22.25 5.08 4.48
C ARG A 64 23.04 4.81 5.75
N ARG A 65 23.14 5.81 6.64
CA ARG A 65 23.78 5.66 7.95
C ARG A 65 23.10 4.56 8.78
N LEU A 66 21.77 4.60 8.91
CA LEU A 66 21.00 3.63 9.68
C LEU A 66 21.00 2.22 9.05
N LEU A 67 21.05 2.10 7.73
CA LEU A 67 21.21 0.79 7.09
C LEU A 67 22.59 0.18 7.31
N ALA A 68 23.63 1.01 7.44
CA ALA A 68 24.97 0.55 7.74
C ALA A 68 25.14 0.21 9.24
N GLU A 69 24.52 0.98 10.12
CA GLU A 69 24.60 0.83 11.58
C GLU A 69 23.22 1.10 12.22
N PRO A 70 22.37 0.07 12.31
CA PRO A 70 20.95 0.23 12.68
C PRO A 70 20.71 0.27 14.20
N THR A 71 21.40 1.19 14.89
CA THR A 71 21.35 1.32 16.35
C THR A 71 20.51 2.51 16.82
N VAL A 72 20.00 2.46 18.05
CA VAL A 72 19.33 3.60 18.69
C VAL A 72 20.25 4.80 18.85
N GLU A 73 21.57 4.59 18.90
CA GLU A 73 22.55 5.68 18.97
C GLU A 73 22.62 6.45 17.66
N VAL A 74 22.72 5.75 16.52
CA VAL A 74 22.69 6.40 15.20
C VAL A 74 21.34 7.09 14.98
N ALA A 75 20.24 6.51 15.47
CA ALA A 75 18.93 7.17 15.44
C ALA A 75 18.91 8.44 16.30
N ALA A 76 19.56 8.46 17.46
CA ALA A 76 19.69 9.66 18.28
C ALA A 76 20.58 10.73 17.64
N HIS A 77 21.64 10.35 16.92
CA HIS A 77 22.42 11.26 16.09
C HIS A 77 21.55 11.90 15.00
N CYS A 78 20.78 11.09 14.28
CA CYS A 78 19.80 11.59 13.30
C CYS A 78 18.81 12.57 13.92
N ALA A 79 18.27 12.22 15.09
CA ALA A 79 17.28 13.03 15.79
C ALA A 79 17.87 14.37 16.24
N ARG A 80 19.10 14.37 16.77
CA ARG A 80 19.80 15.59 17.17
C ARG A 80 20.05 16.49 15.96
N TRP A 81 20.56 15.92 14.88
CA TRP A 81 20.77 16.66 13.64
C TRP A 81 19.46 17.29 13.15
N LEU A 82 18.36 16.54 13.16
CA LEU A 82 17.05 17.04 12.75
C LEU A 82 16.56 18.19 13.64
N VAL A 83 16.75 18.10 14.96
CA VAL A 83 16.45 19.18 15.91
C VAL A 83 17.26 20.45 15.60
N ASP A 84 18.51 20.28 15.19
CA ASP A 84 19.41 21.40 14.91
C ASP A 84 19.19 22.01 13.52
N HIS A 85 18.66 21.25 12.54
CA HIS A 85 18.62 21.64 11.12
C HIS A 85 17.21 21.83 10.53
N ALA A 86 16.14 21.32 11.16
CA ALA A 86 14.77 21.50 10.69
C ALA A 86 14.01 22.55 11.48
N ASP A 87 13.17 23.33 10.79
CA ASP A 87 12.29 24.31 11.42
C ASP A 87 11.32 23.63 12.40
N PRO A 88 11.06 24.22 13.59
CA PRO A 88 10.18 23.62 14.58
C PRO A 88 8.77 23.32 14.07
N ALA A 89 8.27 24.08 13.10
CA ALA A 89 6.93 23.92 12.55
C ALA A 89 6.75 22.64 11.69
N VAL A 90 7.83 22.17 11.04
CA VAL A 90 7.80 20.99 10.14
C VAL A 90 8.30 19.73 10.83
N ARG A 91 9.04 19.90 11.92
CA ARG A 91 9.74 18.82 12.63
C ARG A 91 8.84 17.67 13.10
N PRO A 92 7.63 17.87 13.65
CA PRO A 92 6.80 16.76 14.13
C PRO A 92 6.50 15.73 13.04
N GLU A 93 6.11 16.18 11.85
CA GLU A 93 5.81 15.29 10.72
C GLU A 93 7.05 14.54 10.25
N ILE A 94 8.20 15.22 10.17
CA ILE A 94 9.46 14.59 9.77
C ILE A 94 9.88 13.53 10.80
N ILE A 95 9.80 13.84 12.10
CA ILE A 95 10.14 12.90 13.17
C ILE A 95 9.34 11.61 13.02
N GLU A 96 8.02 11.71 12.95
CA GLU A 96 7.15 10.53 12.92
C GLU A 96 7.40 9.69 11.66
N LYS A 97 7.45 10.34 10.50
CA LYS A 97 7.67 9.63 9.23
C LYS A 97 9.04 8.97 9.16
N TRP A 98 10.09 9.68 9.55
CA TRP A 98 11.45 9.16 9.50
C TRP A 98 11.68 8.07 10.53
N ALA A 99 11.35 8.30 11.80
CA ALA A 99 11.60 7.32 12.85
C ALA A 99 10.89 5.99 12.55
N LEU A 100 9.60 6.04 12.20
CA LEU A 100 8.84 4.84 11.87
C LEU A 100 9.33 4.17 10.57
N GLY A 101 9.63 4.97 9.55
CA GLY A 101 10.14 4.48 8.27
C GLY A 101 11.51 3.83 8.38
N TYR A 102 12.42 4.41 9.17
CA TYR A 102 13.75 3.85 9.43
C TYR A 102 13.68 2.59 10.29
N GLY A 103 12.85 2.58 11.33
CA GLY A 103 12.65 1.40 12.16
C GLY A 103 12.09 0.23 11.34
N PHE A 104 11.16 0.48 10.42
CA PHE A 104 10.63 -0.55 9.54
C PHE A 104 11.68 -1.19 8.61
N ILE A 105 12.56 -0.40 8.00
CA ILE A 105 13.58 -0.92 7.07
C ILE A 105 14.78 -1.58 7.76
N THR A 106 14.93 -1.38 9.06
CA THR A 106 16.00 -1.97 9.89
C THR A 106 15.45 -2.96 10.93
N ARG A 107 14.19 -3.38 10.77
CA ARG A 107 13.44 -4.16 11.78
C ARG A 107 14.16 -5.43 12.23
N ASP A 108 14.88 -6.08 11.32
CA ASP A 108 15.66 -7.31 11.52
C ASP A 108 16.84 -7.18 12.50
N THR A 109 17.08 -6.00 13.05
CA THR A 109 18.20 -5.72 13.97
C THR A 109 17.73 -5.17 15.32
N VAL A 110 16.56 -5.59 15.82
CA VAL A 110 16.05 -5.13 17.11
C VAL A 110 17.09 -5.31 18.22
N GLU A 111 17.43 -4.21 18.89
CA GLU A 111 18.37 -4.24 20.01
C GLU A 111 17.71 -4.82 21.27
N PRO A 112 18.41 -5.68 22.03
CA PRO A 112 17.95 -6.15 23.31
C PRO A 112 17.65 -5.00 24.29
N ALA A 113 16.66 -5.18 25.17
CA ALA A 113 16.25 -4.15 26.13
C ALA A 113 17.39 -3.64 27.03
N ALA A 114 18.35 -4.50 27.39
CA ALA A 114 19.53 -4.12 28.18
C ALA A 114 20.48 -3.20 27.41
N GLU A 115 20.64 -3.41 26.10
CA GLU A 115 21.45 -2.57 25.22
C GLU A 115 20.77 -1.22 25.02
N VAL A 116 19.47 -1.20 24.74
CA VAL A 116 18.67 0.04 24.65
C VAL A 116 18.76 0.85 25.94
N THR A 117 18.68 0.20 27.10
CA THR A 117 18.82 0.86 28.41
C THR A 117 20.20 1.48 28.58
N THR A 118 21.25 0.75 28.21
CA THR A 118 22.64 1.23 28.27
C THR A 118 22.87 2.40 27.31
N ALA A 119 22.36 2.31 26.08
CA ALA A 119 22.44 3.35 25.08
C ALA A 119 21.65 4.60 25.48
N THR A 120 20.53 4.45 26.19
CA THR A 120 19.70 5.58 26.65
C THR A 120 20.52 6.62 27.42
N GLY A 121 21.42 6.21 28.30
CA GLY A 121 22.29 7.15 29.03
C GLY A 121 23.14 8.02 28.09
N ARG A 122 23.73 7.40 27.06
CA ARG A 122 24.54 8.09 26.04
C ARG A 122 23.68 8.99 25.15
N VAL A 123 22.51 8.51 24.72
CA VAL A 123 21.53 9.28 23.95
C VAL A 123 21.13 10.56 24.69
N LEU A 124 20.76 10.46 25.96
CA LEU A 124 20.33 11.61 26.74
C LEU A 124 21.47 12.61 27.00
N GLN A 125 22.69 12.12 27.20
CA GLN A 125 23.86 12.96 27.32
C GLN A 125 24.17 13.70 26.01
N TYR A 126 24.17 12.99 24.88
CA TYR A 126 24.47 13.55 23.57
C TYR A 126 23.42 14.55 23.08
N SER A 127 22.14 14.25 23.31
CA SER A 127 21.04 15.12 22.89
C SER A 127 20.78 16.29 23.86
N ALA A 128 21.63 16.48 24.87
CA ALA A 128 21.46 17.46 25.94
C ALA A 128 20.06 17.38 26.60
N GLY A 129 19.52 16.17 26.74
CA GLY A 129 18.18 15.94 27.30
C GLY A 129 17.01 16.40 26.43
N SER A 130 17.19 16.63 25.13
CA SER A 130 16.09 17.00 24.23
C SER A 130 15.00 15.92 24.17
N ALA A 131 13.78 16.29 24.60
CA ALA A 131 12.61 15.41 24.55
C ALA A 131 12.24 15.00 23.13
N GLU A 132 12.46 15.87 22.14
CA GLU A 132 12.21 15.55 20.72
C GLU A 132 13.19 14.51 20.18
N ALA A 133 14.47 14.62 20.58
CA ALA A 133 15.47 13.63 20.18
C ALA A 133 15.18 12.26 20.82
N ALA A 134 14.79 12.25 22.09
CA ALA A 134 14.33 11.04 22.78
C ALA A 134 13.05 10.49 22.14
N TYR A 135 12.10 11.34 21.75
CA TYR A 135 10.86 10.96 21.05
C TYR A 135 11.16 10.26 19.73
N PHE A 136 11.97 10.86 18.86
CA PHE A 136 12.39 10.23 17.59
C PHE A 136 13.04 8.87 17.84
N THR A 137 13.98 8.80 18.78
CA THR A 137 14.74 7.58 19.07
C THR A 137 13.83 6.48 19.64
N ALA A 138 12.88 6.86 20.50
CA ALA A 138 11.88 5.94 21.03
C ALA A 138 10.96 5.40 19.93
N LEU A 139 10.49 6.27 19.02
CA LEU A 139 9.68 5.84 17.87
C LEU A 139 10.44 4.93 16.93
N TYR A 140 11.72 5.20 16.68
CA TYR A 140 12.58 4.35 15.85
C TYR A 140 12.63 2.92 16.39
N HIS A 141 12.92 2.76 17.69
CA HIS A 141 12.97 1.44 18.31
C HIS A 141 11.59 0.77 18.37
N ALA A 142 10.53 1.52 18.75
CA ALA A 142 9.16 1.03 18.78
C ALA A 142 8.69 0.56 17.39
N ALA A 143 9.14 1.20 16.31
CA ALA A 143 8.82 0.81 14.95
C ALA A 143 9.45 -0.53 14.56
N LYS A 144 10.68 -0.82 15.00
CA LYS A 144 11.32 -2.13 14.81
C LYS A 144 10.47 -3.23 15.49
N LEU A 145 10.15 -3.03 16.77
CA LEU A 145 9.29 -3.94 17.55
C LEU A 145 7.90 -4.14 16.90
N ARG A 146 7.27 -3.06 16.43
CA ARG A 146 5.98 -3.10 15.72
C ARG A 146 6.08 -3.90 14.42
N ALA A 147 7.13 -3.68 13.64
CA ALA A 147 7.27 -4.26 12.31
C ALA A 147 7.44 -5.79 12.34
N ASP A 148 8.08 -6.32 13.38
CA ASP A 148 8.24 -7.76 13.59
C ASP A 148 7.22 -8.36 14.59
N PHE A 149 6.19 -7.60 14.96
CA PHE A 149 5.09 -8.04 15.82
C PHE A 149 5.52 -8.47 17.24
N TRP A 150 6.56 -7.84 17.80
CA TRP A 150 7.01 -8.09 19.18
C TRP A 150 6.11 -7.34 20.17
N PHE A 151 4.86 -7.79 20.30
CA PHE A 151 3.80 -7.05 21.00
C PHE A 151 4.09 -6.84 22.49
N GLU A 152 4.58 -7.87 23.19
CA GLU A 152 4.89 -7.78 24.63
C GLU A 152 6.06 -6.82 24.90
N ASP A 153 7.12 -6.92 24.09
CA ASP A 153 8.28 -6.03 24.21
C ASP A 153 7.92 -4.59 23.83
N LEU A 154 7.05 -4.40 22.82
CA LEU A 154 6.51 -3.08 22.50
C LEU A 154 5.69 -2.48 23.64
N ASP A 155 4.77 -3.24 24.26
CA ASP A 155 4.00 -2.74 25.41
C ASP A 155 4.93 -2.38 26.57
N ARG A 156 5.90 -3.25 26.91
CA ARG A 156 6.88 -3.01 27.98
C ARG A 156 7.73 -1.78 27.69
N PHE A 157 8.26 -1.67 26.47
CA PHE A 157 9.11 -0.57 26.03
C PHE A 157 8.38 0.77 26.12
N VAL A 158 7.20 0.88 25.52
CA VAL A 158 6.41 2.11 25.48
C VAL A 158 5.89 2.49 26.88
N ALA A 159 5.55 1.50 27.70
CA ALA A 159 5.05 1.74 29.04
C ALA A 159 6.14 2.21 30.02
N SER A 160 7.36 1.67 29.95
CA SER A 160 8.30 1.75 31.08
C SER A 160 9.77 1.99 30.74
N SER A 161 10.19 1.96 29.47
CA SER A 161 11.59 2.20 29.15
C SER A 161 12.01 3.64 29.49
N MET A 162 13.25 3.83 29.94
CA MET A 162 13.78 5.17 30.20
C MET A 162 13.78 6.04 28.94
N LEU A 163 14.00 5.45 27.77
CA LEU A 163 13.98 6.14 26.49
C LEU A 163 12.57 6.68 26.16
N ALA A 164 11.54 5.86 26.35
CA ALA A 164 10.16 6.30 26.23
C ALA A 164 9.81 7.39 27.24
N VAL A 165 10.25 7.27 28.50
CA VAL A 165 10.03 8.28 29.54
C VAL A 165 10.70 9.60 29.18
N ALA A 166 11.91 9.56 28.61
CA ALA A 166 12.64 10.75 28.21
C ALA A 166 12.01 11.52 27.03
N ALA A 167 11.09 10.90 26.29
CA ALA A 167 10.27 11.61 25.30
C ALA A 167 9.31 12.63 25.95
N GLY A 168 9.19 12.67 27.28
CA GLY A 168 8.47 13.73 27.99
C GLY A 168 7.01 13.85 27.53
N PRO A 169 6.51 15.06 27.22
CA PRO A 169 5.12 15.27 26.80
C PRO A 169 4.69 14.46 25.57
N TYR A 170 5.63 14.13 24.67
CA TYR A 170 5.32 13.35 23.46
C TYR A 170 4.88 11.92 23.80
N ARG A 171 5.28 11.39 24.96
CA ARG A 171 4.88 10.05 25.44
C ARG A 171 3.38 9.94 25.69
N ASP A 172 2.73 11.05 26.05
CA ASP A 172 1.29 11.10 26.29
C ASP A 172 0.50 11.45 25.01
N GLY A 173 1.20 11.59 23.88
CA GLY A 173 0.62 11.90 22.59
C GLY A 173 -0.14 10.74 21.92
N PRO A 174 -0.88 11.04 20.85
CA PRO A 174 -1.70 10.06 20.14
C PRO A 174 -0.87 8.93 19.50
N LEU A 175 0.36 9.21 19.07
CA LEU A 175 1.20 8.19 18.45
C LEU A 175 1.65 7.10 19.43
N PHE A 176 2.04 7.48 20.65
CA PHE A 176 2.32 6.54 21.73
C PHE A 176 1.08 5.76 22.14
N THR A 177 -0.08 6.43 22.18
CA THR A 177 -1.37 5.77 22.44
C THR A 177 -1.68 4.72 21.37
N ALA A 178 -1.46 5.03 20.09
CA ALA A 178 -1.64 4.11 18.98
C ALA A 178 -0.68 2.91 19.05
N LEU A 179 0.60 3.12 19.42
CA LEU A 179 1.58 2.04 19.61
C LEU A 179 1.15 1.09 20.74
N ARG A 180 0.65 1.64 21.86
CA ARG A 180 0.06 0.84 22.96
C ARG A 180 -1.18 0.08 22.50
N ALA A 181 -2.00 0.68 21.64
CA ALA A 181 -3.17 0.03 21.06
C ALA A 181 -2.76 -1.17 20.21
N PHE A 182 -1.77 -1.00 19.32
CA PHE A 182 -1.22 -2.07 18.49
C PHE A 182 -0.68 -3.24 19.34
N ALA A 183 0.11 -2.93 20.37
CA ALA A 183 0.62 -3.94 21.29
C ALA A 183 -0.51 -4.69 22.02
N ALA A 184 -1.48 -3.97 22.58
CA ALA A 184 -2.62 -4.57 23.29
C ALA A 184 -3.48 -5.46 22.39
N CYS A 185 -3.74 -5.04 21.14
CA CYS A 185 -4.44 -5.84 20.14
C CYS A 185 -3.70 -7.15 19.83
N GLY A 186 -2.39 -7.09 19.62
CA GLY A 186 -1.57 -8.27 19.32
C GLY A 186 -1.41 -9.24 20.49
N MET A 187 -1.36 -8.73 21.72
CA MET A 187 -1.44 -9.53 22.95
C MET A 187 -2.85 -10.08 23.23
N ARG A 188 -3.80 -9.90 22.30
CA ARG A 188 -5.20 -10.36 22.42
C ARG A 188 -5.96 -9.74 23.60
N ASN A 189 -5.52 -8.59 24.09
CA ASN A 189 -6.28 -7.79 25.04
C ASN A 189 -7.19 -6.83 24.28
N THR A 190 -8.20 -7.39 23.62
CA THR A 190 -9.08 -6.65 22.69
C THR A 190 -9.76 -5.46 23.36
N ALA A 191 -10.28 -5.62 24.58
CA ALA A 191 -10.98 -4.52 25.26
C ALA A 191 -10.06 -3.30 25.47
N ARG A 192 -8.83 -3.53 25.96
CA ARG A 192 -7.82 -2.47 26.10
C ARG A 192 -7.38 -1.93 24.74
N GLY A 193 -7.16 -2.81 23.76
CA GLY A 193 -6.74 -2.46 22.41
C GLY A 193 -7.73 -1.54 21.71
N THR A 194 -9.01 -1.91 21.66
CA THR A 194 -10.08 -1.12 21.05
C THR A 194 -10.24 0.25 21.73
N ALA A 195 -10.23 0.30 23.07
CA ALA A 195 -10.32 1.56 23.80
C ALA A 195 -9.14 2.51 23.48
N LEU A 196 -7.92 1.98 23.35
CA LEU A 196 -6.75 2.76 22.96
C LEU A 196 -6.79 3.18 21.49
N VAL A 197 -7.29 2.32 20.58
CA VAL A 197 -7.51 2.68 19.17
C VAL A 197 -8.50 3.84 19.07
N GLU A 198 -9.63 3.77 19.76
CA GLU A 198 -10.65 4.84 19.76
C GLU A 198 -10.07 6.15 20.32
N ALA A 199 -9.32 6.08 21.42
CA ALA A 199 -8.67 7.26 22.01
C ALA A 199 -7.65 7.91 21.05
N ALA A 200 -6.79 7.11 20.41
CA ALA A 200 -5.82 7.61 19.44
C ALA A 200 -6.50 8.12 18.15
N TRP A 201 -7.60 7.47 17.73
CA TRP A 201 -8.38 7.90 16.57
C TRP A 201 -9.09 9.23 16.82
N ALA A 202 -9.61 9.46 18.02
CA ALA A 202 -10.35 10.69 18.35
C ALA A 202 -9.45 11.90 18.68
N ALA A 203 -8.13 11.72 18.75
CA ALA A 203 -7.20 12.79 19.09
C ALA A 203 -7.09 13.85 17.98
N GLU A 204 -6.95 15.12 18.36
CA GLU A 204 -6.69 16.23 17.44
C GLU A 204 -5.45 17.01 17.91
N PRO A 205 -4.41 17.16 17.06
CA PRO A 205 -4.30 16.65 15.69
C PRO A 205 -4.02 15.13 15.63
N ARG A 206 -4.59 14.46 14.61
CA ARG A 206 -4.27 13.07 14.27
C ARG A 206 -3.34 13.00 13.07
N SER A 207 -2.12 12.52 13.28
CA SER A 207 -1.16 12.36 12.19
C SER A 207 -1.52 11.17 11.27
N ARG A 208 -0.88 11.14 10.10
CA ARG A 208 -0.97 10.03 9.15
C ARG A 208 -0.48 8.73 9.79
N GLU A 209 0.57 8.81 10.61
CA GLU A 209 1.23 7.71 11.28
C GLU A 209 0.34 7.12 12.38
N VAL A 210 -0.35 7.97 13.16
CA VAL A 210 -1.41 7.52 14.09
C VAL A 210 -2.49 6.73 13.35
N THR A 211 -2.95 7.26 12.21
CA THR A 211 -3.97 6.61 11.38
C THR A 211 -3.51 5.21 10.91
N ASP A 212 -2.26 5.06 10.45
CA ASP A 212 -1.73 3.74 10.03
C ASP A 212 -1.64 2.80 11.22
N ILE A 213 -1.14 3.27 12.35
CA ILE A 213 -0.97 2.41 13.52
C ILE A 213 -2.32 1.91 14.03
N CYS A 214 -3.34 2.76 14.10
CA CYS A 214 -4.69 2.38 14.49
C CYS A 214 -5.31 1.36 13.53
N LEU A 215 -5.27 1.61 12.21
CA LEU A 215 -5.81 0.67 11.22
C LEU A 215 -5.06 -0.67 11.26
N HIS A 216 -3.74 -0.64 11.45
CA HIS A 216 -2.96 -1.86 11.60
C HIS A 216 -3.32 -2.62 12.89
N ALA A 217 -3.53 -1.91 14.00
CA ALA A 217 -3.90 -2.51 15.27
C ALA A 217 -5.23 -3.27 15.18
N ILE A 218 -6.25 -2.69 14.52
CA ILE A 218 -7.54 -3.36 14.29
C ILE A 218 -7.34 -4.60 13.42
N ASP A 219 -6.55 -4.48 12.35
CA ASP A 219 -6.36 -5.55 11.35
C ASP A 219 -5.64 -6.79 11.93
N VAL A 220 -4.74 -6.61 12.89
CA VAL A 220 -3.96 -7.70 13.54
C VAL A 220 -4.56 -8.21 14.85
N ALA A 221 -5.57 -7.52 15.39
CA ALA A 221 -6.24 -7.95 16.61
C ALA A 221 -6.85 -9.35 16.45
N ALA A 222 -6.89 -10.10 17.57
CA ALA A 222 -7.69 -11.31 17.64
C ALA A 222 -9.15 -11.01 17.26
N PRO A 223 -9.88 -11.94 16.61
CA PRO A 223 -11.26 -11.70 16.19
C PRO A 223 -12.16 -11.21 17.33
N PHE A 224 -12.95 -10.17 17.06
CA PHE A 224 -13.95 -9.64 18.00
C PHE A 224 -15.15 -9.07 17.25
N ASP A 225 -16.27 -8.98 17.96
CA ASP A 225 -17.54 -8.50 17.40
C ASP A 225 -17.40 -7.06 16.90
N GLY A 226 -17.73 -6.84 15.63
CA GLY A 226 -17.64 -5.52 15.00
C GLY A 226 -16.24 -5.13 14.49
N GLN A 227 -15.22 -6.00 14.58
CA GLN A 227 -13.86 -5.72 14.11
C GLN A 227 -13.84 -5.31 12.63
N SER A 228 -14.57 -6.04 11.78
CA SER A 228 -14.62 -5.82 10.33
C SER A 228 -15.25 -4.47 9.99
N GLU A 229 -16.38 -4.15 10.64
CA GLU A 229 -17.12 -2.90 10.48
C GLU A 229 -16.30 -1.71 10.98
N LEU A 230 -15.58 -1.88 12.09
CA LEU A 230 -14.68 -0.88 12.63
C LEU A 230 -13.53 -0.57 11.66
N LEU A 231 -12.86 -1.62 11.14
CA LEU A 231 -11.77 -1.45 10.16
C LEU A 231 -12.27 -0.76 8.89
N ARG A 232 -13.42 -1.20 8.35
CA ARG A 232 -14.01 -0.63 7.14
C ARG A 232 -14.33 0.87 7.32
N ARG A 233 -15.02 1.22 8.41
CA ARG A 233 -15.40 2.61 8.72
C ARG A 233 -14.19 3.52 8.86
N TYR A 234 -13.19 3.14 9.65
CA TYR A 234 -12.01 3.95 9.86
C TYR A 234 -11.14 4.06 8.59
N ALA A 235 -11.05 3.00 7.80
CA ALA A 235 -10.35 3.06 6.52
C ALA A 235 -11.09 3.94 5.49
N GLU A 236 -12.42 3.95 5.49
CA GLU A 236 -13.23 4.84 4.66
C GLU A 236 -13.00 6.32 5.01
N GLU A 237 -12.99 6.66 6.31
CA GLU A 237 -12.62 8.01 6.78
C GLU A 237 -11.21 8.40 6.32
N ALA A 238 -10.22 7.51 6.48
CA ALA A 238 -8.84 7.77 6.06
C ALA A 238 -8.71 7.99 4.54
N VAL A 239 -9.44 7.21 3.73
CA VAL A 239 -9.51 7.40 2.27
C VAL A 239 -10.12 8.76 1.92
N ALA A 240 -11.18 9.18 2.61
CA ALA A 240 -11.82 10.47 2.36
C ALA A 240 -10.87 11.65 2.58
N THR A 241 -10.02 11.59 3.62
CA THR A 241 -9.01 12.63 3.90
C THR A 241 -7.79 12.54 2.98
N SER A 242 -7.45 11.36 2.46
CA SER A 242 -6.22 11.15 1.67
C SER A 242 -6.44 10.13 0.54
N PRO A 243 -7.17 10.49 -0.53
CA PRO A 243 -7.59 9.55 -1.56
C PRO A 243 -6.45 9.01 -2.43
N ARG A 244 -5.25 9.60 -2.37
CA ARG A 244 -4.05 9.11 -3.08
C ARG A 244 -3.19 8.16 -2.25
N ALA A 245 -3.52 7.93 -0.99
CA ALA A 245 -2.74 7.04 -0.13
C ALA A 245 -3.15 5.58 -0.36
N HIS A 246 -2.32 4.84 -1.11
CA HIS A 246 -2.54 3.41 -1.41
C HIS A 246 -2.77 2.54 -0.18
N LEU A 247 -2.17 2.89 0.98
CA LEU A 247 -2.32 2.13 2.22
C LEU A 247 -3.75 2.18 2.77
N TRP A 248 -4.45 3.31 2.64
CA TRP A 248 -5.84 3.45 3.11
C TRP A 248 -6.80 2.62 2.28
N TRP A 249 -6.63 2.64 0.95
CA TRP A 249 -7.38 1.78 0.04
C TRP A 249 -7.15 0.29 0.31
N TYR A 250 -5.91 -0.11 0.58
CA TYR A 250 -5.60 -1.48 0.98
C TYR A 250 -6.31 -1.88 2.28
N ARG A 251 -6.26 -1.05 3.34
CA ARG A 251 -6.97 -1.33 4.60
C ARG A 251 -8.49 -1.37 4.42
N ARG A 252 -9.03 -0.50 3.56
CA ARG A 252 -10.45 -0.47 3.20
C ARG A 252 -10.87 -1.77 2.53
N ALA A 253 -10.11 -2.23 1.53
CA ALA A 253 -10.36 -3.50 0.85
C ALA A 253 -10.40 -4.68 1.83
N ARG A 254 -9.47 -4.73 2.80
CA ARG A 254 -9.49 -5.75 3.85
C ARG A 254 -10.74 -5.66 4.73
N GLY A 255 -11.14 -4.46 5.14
CA GLY A 255 -12.36 -4.24 5.92
C GLY A 255 -13.62 -4.70 5.16
N GLU A 256 -13.77 -4.29 3.90
CA GLU A 256 -14.87 -4.68 3.02
C GLU A 256 -14.92 -6.20 2.80
N ARG A 257 -13.77 -6.83 2.51
CA ARG A 257 -13.69 -8.29 2.37
C ARG A 257 -14.12 -9.00 3.65
N ARG A 258 -13.68 -8.54 4.82
CA ARG A 258 -14.04 -9.15 6.12
C ARG A 258 -15.52 -8.94 6.46
N CYS A 259 -16.15 -7.87 5.99
CA CYS A 259 -17.62 -7.69 6.02
C CYS A 259 -18.35 -8.53 4.95
N GLY A 260 -17.63 -9.18 4.04
CA GLY A 260 -18.19 -9.97 2.94
C GLY A 260 -18.68 -9.14 1.76
N ASP A 261 -18.30 -7.87 1.66
CA ASP A 261 -18.58 -6.99 0.52
C ASP A 261 -17.45 -7.11 -0.51
N PHE A 262 -17.44 -8.23 -1.25
CA PHE A 262 -16.33 -8.58 -2.13
C PHE A 262 -16.22 -7.69 -3.37
N ASP A 263 -17.35 -7.19 -3.89
CA ASP A 263 -17.34 -6.27 -5.04
C ASP A 263 -16.71 -4.93 -4.66
N ALA A 264 -17.09 -4.35 -3.51
CA ALA A 264 -16.44 -3.14 -3.01
C ALA A 264 -14.95 -3.38 -2.70
N ALA A 265 -14.64 -4.51 -2.05
CA ALA A 265 -13.26 -4.88 -1.73
C ALA A 265 -12.37 -4.96 -2.99
N LEU A 266 -12.90 -5.50 -4.09
CA LEU A 266 -12.17 -5.60 -5.35
C LEU A 266 -11.91 -4.21 -5.95
N VAL A 267 -12.88 -3.31 -5.92
CA VAL A 267 -12.66 -1.91 -6.35
C VAL A 267 -11.59 -1.23 -5.51
N SER A 268 -11.65 -1.41 -4.18
CA SER A 268 -10.69 -0.81 -3.25
C SER A 268 -9.26 -1.34 -3.46
N ILE A 269 -9.07 -2.65 -3.67
CA ILE A 269 -7.72 -3.21 -3.86
C ILE A 269 -7.12 -2.82 -5.22
N GLU A 270 -7.93 -2.75 -6.28
CA GLU A 270 -7.48 -2.25 -7.59
C GLU A 270 -7.11 -0.76 -7.52
N THR A 271 -7.87 0.03 -6.77
CA THR A 271 -7.53 1.43 -6.51
C THR A 271 -6.23 1.56 -5.72
N ALA A 272 -6.01 0.68 -4.72
CA ALA A 272 -4.77 0.62 -3.97
C ALA A 272 -3.57 0.31 -4.88
N LEU A 273 -3.70 -0.65 -5.79
CA LEU A 273 -2.68 -1.02 -6.79
C LEU A 273 -2.39 0.15 -7.74
N GLY A 274 -3.43 0.84 -8.24
CA GLY A 274 -3.28 2.01 -9.10
C GLY A 274 -2.62 3.22 -8.42
N CYS A 275 -2.73 3.31 -7.09
CA CYS A 275 -2.10 4.36 -6.28
C CYS A 275 -0.69 3.98 -5.79
N LEU A 276 -0.17 2.78 -6.10
CA LEU A 276 1.19 2.42 -5.71
C LEU A 276 2.19 3.37 -6.38
N PRO A 277 3.16 3.92 -5.65
CA PRO A 277 4.17 4.79 -6.24
C PRO A 277 4.99 4.01 -7.27
N ALA A 278 5.07 4.53 -8.50
CA ALA A 278 5.75 3.89 -9.63
C ALA A 278 7.26 3.66 -9.38
N GLN A 279 7.89 4.54 -8.59
CA GLN A 279 9.26 4.48 -8.08
C GLN A 279 9.27 5.17 -6.70
N GLY A 280 10.21 4.84 -5.81
CA GLY A 280 10.48 5.70 -4.65
C GLY A 280 10.05 5.22 -3.25
N ALA A 281 9.82 3.92 -3.02
CA ALA A 281 9.86 3.38 -1.68
C ALA A 281 10.74 2.12 -1.64
N ARG A 282 12.04 2.34 -1.43
CA ARG A 282 12.96 1.45 -0.70
C ARG A 282 12.59 -0.04 -0.77
N THR A 283 12.96 -0.79 -1.82
CA THR A 283 12.77 -2.26 -1.86
C THR A 283 11.34 -2.76 -1.58
N ALA A 284 10.34 -1.87 -1.50
CA ALA A 284 9.03 -2.15 -0.97
C ALA A 284 7.95 -2.08 -2.03
N HIS A 285 8.21 -1.51 -3.22
CA HIS A 285 7.21 -1.53 -4.30
C HIS A 285 6.81 -2.96 -4.67
N GLU A 286 7.79 -3.80 -5.01
CA GLU A 286 7.54 -5.22 -5.37
C GLU A 286 6.87 -5.96 -4.21
N HIS A 287 7.36 -5.78 -2.97
CA HIS A 287 6.78 -6.43 -1.79
C HIS A 287 5.35 -5.97 -1.47
N LEU A 288 5.06 -4.67 -1.61
CA LEU A 288 3.72 -4.11 -1.44
C LEU A 288 2.79 -4.57 -2.57
N GLN A 289 3.29 -4.59 -3.80
CA GLN A 289 2.55 -5.07 -4.95
C GLN A 289 2.19 -6.55 -4.79
N GLU A 290 3.15 -7.40 -4.43
CA GLU A 290 2.91 -8.82 -4.14
C GLU A 290 1.86 -8.99 -3.04
N ARG A 291 1.98 -8.24 -1.94
CA ARG A 291 0.99 -8.25 -0.84
C ARG A 291 -0.40 -7.85 -1.30
N TYR A 292 -0.51 -6.84 -2.17
CA TYR A 292 -1.79 -6.33 -2.65
C TYR A 292 -2.43 -7.29 -3.66
N LEU A 293 -1.62 -7.89 -4.53
CA LEU A 293 -2.05 -8.94 -5.45
C LEU A 293 -2.52 -10.19 -4.69
N GLY A 294 -1.80 -10.59 -3.63
CA GLY A 294 -2.24 -11.69 -2.77
C GLY A 294 -3.59 -11.43 -2.08
N GLU A 295 -3.82 -10.18 -1.63
CA GLU A 295 -5.13 -9.78 -1.09
C GLU A 295 -6.23 -9.80 -2.15
N ARG A 296 -5.95 -9.33 -3.37
CA ARG A 296 -6.86 -9.39 -4.51
C ARG A 296 -7.24 -10.84 -4.85
N ASP A 297 -6.27 -11.74 -4.90
CA ASP A 297 -6.50 -13.16 -5.18
C ASP A 297 -7.33 -13.80 -4.06
N GLN A 298 -7.13 -13.41 -2.81
CA GLN A 298 -7.95 -13.83 -1.69
C GLN A 298 -9.41 -13.34 -1.83
N ILE A 299 -9.64 -12.08 -2.23
CA ILE A 299 -10.97 -11.53 -2.50
C ILE A 299 -11.68 -12.36 -3.58
N VAL A 300 -11.01 -12.58 -4.72
CA VAL A 300 -11.56 -13.34 -5.86
C VAL A 300 -11.88 -14.79 -5.45
N THR A 301 -10.99 -15.43 -4.70
CA THR A 301 -11.19 -16.82 -4.22
C THR A 301 -12.41 -16.91 -3.30
N MET A 302 -12.55 -15.99 -2.34
CA MET A 302 -13.68 -15.97 -1.42
C MET A 302 -15.00 -15.63 -2.14
N MET A 303 -14.95 -14.78 -3.16
CA MET A 303 -16.10 -14.47 -4.00
C MET A 303 -16.57 -15.68 -4.81
N ALA A 304 -15.65 -16.40 -5.46
CA ALA A 304 -15.97 -17.62 -6.22
C ALA A 304 -16.56 -18.73 -5.34
N ALA A 305 -16.12 -18.84 -4.08
CA ALA A 305 -16.65 -19.80 -3.11
C ALA A 305 -18.11 -19.53 -2.70
N ARG A 306 -18.64 -18.32 -2.91
CA ARG A 306 -20.05 -17.97 -2.64
C ARG A 306 -21.02 -18.32 -3.78
N GLY A 307 -20.54 -18.89 -4.89
CA GLY A 307 -21.31 -19.08 -6.11
C GLY A 307 -20.98 -17.99 -7.15
N PRO A 308 -21.45 -18.15 -8.41
CA PRO A 308 -20.91 -17.39 -9.53
C PRO A 308 -21.13 -15.89 -9.37
N TRP A 309 -20.01 -15.17 -9.33
CA TRP A 309 -19.92 -13.72 -9.50
C TRP A 309 -20.60 -13.29 -10.79
N THR A 310 -21.63 -12.47 -10.67
CA THR A 310 -22.10 -11.61 -11.75
C THR A 310 -21.38 -10.28 -11.60
N ALA A 311 -20.42 -10.00 -12.49
CA ALA A 311 -19.78 -8.71 -12.58
C ALA A 311 -20.82 -7.56 -12.53
N PRO A 312 -20.53 -6.43 -11.88
CA PRO A 312 -21.38 -5.25 -11.98
C PRO A 312 -21.56 -4.88 -13.46
N ASP A 313 -22.81 -4.85 -13.91
CA ASP A 313 -23.20 -4.45 -15.26
C ASP A 313 -22.50 -3.12 -15.65
N GLN A 314 -21.53 -3.20 -16.55
CA GLN A 314 -21.60 -2.32 -17.70
C GLN A 314 -22.91 -2.69 -18.40
N ARG A 315 -23.90 -1.79 -18.34
CA ARG A 315 -25.26 -2.00 -18.86
C ARG A 315 -25.26 -2.94 -20.08
N PRO A 316 -25.96 -4.08 -20.05
CA PRO A 316 -26.01 -4.96 -21.19
C PRO A 316 -26.66 -4.19 -22.34
N ALA A 317 -25.98 -4.13 -23.49
CA ALA A 317 -26.64 -3.77 -24.73
C ALA A 317 -27.88 -4.67 -24.88
N PRO A 318 -29.05 -4.11 -25.22
CA PRO A 318 -30.29 -4.84 -25.14
C PRO A 318 -30.28 -6.09 -26.05
N ARG A 319 -30.80 -7.20 -25.52
CA ARG A 319 -30.68 -8.59 -26.03
C ARG A 319 -31.24 -8.85 -27.45
N TRP A 320 -31.75 -7.83 -28.14
CA TRP A 320 -32.23 -7.94 -29.51
C TRP A 320 -31.15 -7.71 -30.58
N VAL A 321 -29.91 -7.34 -30.22
CA VAL A 321 -28.83 -7.09 -31.19
C VAL A 321 -28.02 -8.36 -31.55
N LEU A 322 -28.03 -9.40 -30.69
CA LEU A 322 -27.31 -10.66 -30.94
C LEU A 322 -27.76 -11.48 -32.17
N PRO A 323 -29.06 -11.58 -32.53
CA PRO A 323 -29.46 -12.31 -33.73
C PRO A 323 -29.11 -11.60 -35.06
N LEU A 324 -28.81 -10.29 -35.05
CA LEU A 324 -28.44 -9.55 -36.26
C LEU A 324 -26.94 -9.69 -36.61
N LEU A 325 -26.08 -9.97 -35.63
CA LEU A 325 -24.64 -10.16 -35.86
C LEU A 325 -24.25 -11.62 -36.22
N ALA A 326 -25.10 -12.60 -35.90
CA ALA A 326 -24.85 -14.02 -36.23
C ALA A 326 -25.34 -14.43 -37.63
N ALA A 327 -26.30 -13.69 -38.21
CA ALA A 327 -26.86 -13.97 -39.52
C ALA A 327 -25.82 -14.03 -40.68
N PRO A 328 -24.86 -13.10 -40.82
CA PRO A 328 -23.89 -13.16 -41.91
C PRO A 328 -22.90 -14.33 -41.77
N VAL A 329 -22.57 -14.75 -40.55
CA VAL A 329 -21.66 -15.87 -40.29
C VAL A 329 -22.32 -17.21 -40.63
N ILE A 330 -23.60 -17.38 -40.26
CA ILE A 330 -24.37 -18.60 -40.57
C ILE A 330 -24.61 -18.72 -42.07
N VAL A 331 -24.92 -17.62 -42.77
CA VAL A 331 -25.07 -17.61 -44.23
C VAL A 331 -23.74 -17.91 -44.93
N ALA A 332 -22.62 -17.36 -44.47
CA ALA A 332 -21.30 -17.64 -45.03
C ALA A 332 -20.88 -19.12 -44.87
N LEU A 333 -21.14 -19.71 -43.70
CA LEU A 333 -20.88 -21.13 -43.44
C LEU A 333 -21.76 -22.05 -44.30
N MET A 334 -23.02 -21.69 -44.52
CA MET A 334 -23.94 -22.45 -45.39
C MET A 334 -23.52 -22.39 -46.86
N VAL A 335 -23.10 -21.22 -47.36
CA VAL A 335 -22.59 -21.08 -48.73
C VAL A 335 -21.31 -21.89 -48.91
N ALA A 336 -20.38 -21.84 -47.95
CA ALA A 336 -19.14 -22.62 -47.99
C ALA A 336 -19.40 -24.14 -47.99
N LEU A 337 -20.36 -24.61 -47.18
CA LEU A 337 -20.74 -26.03 -47.14
C LEU A 337 -21.39 -26.49 -48.45
N THR A 338 -22.22 -25.65 -49.06
CA THR A 338 -22.89 -25.95 -50.33
C THR A 338 -21.91 -26.00 -51.52
N VAL A 339 -20.91 -25.11 -51.54
CA VAL A 339 -19.85 -25.10 -52.56
C VAL A 339 -18.89 -26.28 -52.40
N GLY A 340 -18.57 -26.69 -51.17
CA GLY A 340 -17.74 -27.87 -50.90
C GLY A 340 -18.40 -29.19 -51.31
N LEU A 341 -19.73 -29.28 -51.18
CA LEU A 341 -20.50 -30.48 -51.55
C LEU A 341 -20.77 -30.60 -53.05
N THR A 342 -20.84 -29.48 -53.80
CA THR A 342 -21.00 -29.53 -55.26
C THR A 342 -19.69 -29.88 -55.97
N THR A 343 -18.55 -29.41 -55.47
CA THR A 343 -17.21 -29.67 -56.05
C THR A 343 -16.70 -31.10 -55.83
N THR A 344 -17.22 -31.82 -54.83
CA THR A 344 -16.86 -33.23 -54.56
C THR A 344 -17.73 -34.25 -55.29
N SER A 345 -18.75 -33.82 -56.06
CA SER A 345 -19.74 -34.70 -56.69
C SER A 345 -19.51 -35.02 -58.18
N ALA A 346 -18.26 -34.94 -58.65
CA ALA A 346 -17.92 -35.37 -60.02
C ALA A 346 -18.05 -36.91 -60.25
N LEU A 347 -18.37 -37.69 -59.21
CA LEU A 347 -18.61 -39.13 -59.27
C LEU A 347 -19.79 -39.50 -58.35
N GLY A 348 -21.03 -39.48 -58.86
CA GLY A 348 -22.18 -39.96 -58.10
C GLY A 348 -23.55 -39.68 -58.73
N ASP A 349 -24.34 -40.76 -58.86
CA ASP A 349 -25.67 -40.85 -59.47
C ASP A 349 -26.66 -39.75 -59.06
N ALA A 350 -27.57 -39.42 -59.98
CA ALA A 350 -28.63 -38.40 -59.80
C ALA A 350 -29.50 -38.61 -58.54
N ILE A 351 -29.61 -39.87 -58.08
CA ILE A 351 -30.33 -40.25 -56.85
C ILE A 351 -29.65 -39.67 -55.61
N GLY A 352 -28.31 -39.66 -55.57
CA GLY A 352 -27.54 -39.09 -54.45
C GLY A 352 -27.72 -37.59 -54.32
N ARG A 353 -27.84 -36.87 -55.45
CA ARG A 353 -28.04 -35.41 -55.46
C ARG A 353 -29.40 -35.00 -54.93
N MET A 354 -30.45 -35.75 -55.27
CA MET A 354 -31.81 -35.51 -54.76
C MET A 354 -31.89 -35.73 -53.24
N ALA A 355 -31.23 -36.78 -52.73
CA ALA A 355 -31.18 -37.05 -51.29
C ALA A 355 -30.40 -35.95 -50.53
N LEU A 356 -29.30 -35.46 -51.10
CA LEU A 356 -28.49 -34.40 -50.49
C LEU A 356 -29.23 -33.05 -50.46
N LEU A 357 -29.94 -32.71 -51.55
CA LEU A 357 -30.78 -31.50 -51.60
C LEU A 357 -31.95 -31.58 -50.61
N ALA A 358 -32.62 -32.74 -50.52
CA ALA A 358 -33.70 -32.94 -49.56
C ALA A 358 -33.20 -32.79 -48.11
N THR A 359 -32.03 -33.34 -47.81
CA THR A 359 -31.42 -33.27 -46.46
C THR A 359 -31.02 -31.83 -46.11
N SER A 360 -30.42 -31.11 -47.06
CA SER A 360 -30.08 -29.68 -46.92
C SER A 360 -31.31 -28.81 -46.64
N LEU A 361 -32.40 -29.03 -47.39
CA LEU A 361 -33.65 -28.29 -47.20
C LEU A 361 -34.30 -28.59 -45.85
N LEU A 362 -34.25 -29.85 -45.39
CA LEU A 362 -34.73 -30.26 -44.08
C LEU A 362 -33.94 -29.59 -42.95
N ILE A 363 -32.62 -29.59 -43.02
CA ILE A 363 -31.76 -28.94 -42.02
C ILE A 363 -32.05 -27.43 -41.98
N SER A 364 -32.18 -26.81 -43.15
CA SER A 364 -32.52 -25.38 -43.27
C SER A 364 -33.88 -25.06 -42.66
N ALA A 365 -34.90 -25.88 -42.93
CA ALA A 365 -36.23 -25.73 -42.36
C ALA A 365 -36.25 -25.90 -40.83
N CYS A 366 -35.50 -26.88 -40.30
CA CYS A 366 -35.37 -27.10 -38.85
C CYS A 366 -34.69 -25.91 -38.15
N ILE A 367 -33.67 -25.32 -38.75
CA ILE A 367 -32.99 -24.15 -38.20
C ILE A 367 -33.93 -22.92 -38.22
N ILE A 368 -34.63 -22.68 -39.33
CA ILE A 368 -35.61 -21.59 -39.43
C ILE A 368 -36.72 -21.76 -38.38
N ALA A 369 -37.24 -22.98 -38.20
CA ALA A 369 -38.23 -23.28 -37.18
C ALA A 369 -37.70 -23.05 -35.75
N ALA A 370 -36.46 -23.45 -35.47
CA ALA A 370 -35.83 -23.21 -34.16
C ALA A 370 -35.63 -21.72 -33.86
N VAL A 371 -35.23 -20.92 -34.86
CA VAL A 371 -35.09 -19.47 -34.74
C VAL A 371 -36.45 -18.80 -34.52
N LEU A 372 -37.47 -19.17 -35.29
CA LEU A 372 -38.83 -18.64 -35.12
C LEU A 372 -39.45 -19.01 -33.77
N HIS A 373 -39.18 -20.22 -33.28
CA HIS A 373 -39.63 -20.68 -31.96
C HIS A 373 -38.95 -19.94 -30.81
N ALA A 374 -37.65 -19.69 -30.93
CA ALA A 374 -36.90 -18.87 -29.97
C ALA A 374 -37.39 -17.41 -29.99
N ALA A 375 -37.66 -16.84 -31.18
CA ALA A 375 -38.21 -15.50 -31.31
C ALA A 375 -39.60 -15.36 -30.67
N ARG A 376 -40.49 -16.34 -30.85
CA ARG A 376 -41.82 -16.35 -30.21
C ARG A 376 -41.78 -16.40 -28.68
N ARG A 377 -40.78 -17.06 -28.09
CA ARG A 377 -40.61 -17.11 -26.63
C ARG A 377 -39.99 -15.85 -26.02
N SER A 378 -39.51 -14.93 -26.87
CA SER A 378 -38.76 -13.74 -26.47
C SER A 378 -39.58 -12.45 -26.53
N ILE A 379 -40.83 -12.52 -26.99
CA ILE A 379 -41.78 -11.40 -26.99
C ILE A 379 -42.65 -11.57 -25.73
N PRO A 380 -42.63 -10.61 -24.77
CA PRO A 380 -43.45 -10.68 -23.56
C PRO A 380 -44.95 -10.62 -23.84
#